data_AF-A0A962MIV2-F1
#
_entry.id   AF-A0A962MIV2-F1
#
_cell.length_a   1.000
_cell.length_b   1.000
_cell.length_c   1.000
_cell.angle_alpha   90.00
_cell.angle_beta   90.00
_cell.angle_gamma   90.00
#
_symmetry.space_group_name_H-M   'P 1'
#
loop_
_entity.id
_entity.type
_entity.pdbx_description
1 polymer ?
#
loop_
_entity_poly.entity_id
_entity_poly.type
_entity_poly.pdbx_seq_one_letter_code
_entity_poly.pdbx_strand_id
1 'polypeptide(L)'
;AHIEQGAGRVVHSEAGAVHAINWNRGAGQFLAYIIAGHHSGLPDWDKAEAGESSLSARLARARKERHLEEALDAKIPVEIKAPDFGILPLSKPPGGADGLHLWLRMLFSCLVDADFLDTERFMDPGLANAREFSWSMAELKVMFDNFMASMAEDVTPTPVNQQRAGILRDCRLAAQGTPGVYTLTVPTGGGKTLSGMAFALEHAVKYEKQRIIVAIPYT
;
A
#
# COMPACT_ATOMS: atom_id res chain seq x y z
N ALA A 1 -6.78 -9.83 10.64
CA ALA A 1 -7.00 -8.55 11.34
C ALA A 1 -8.46 -8.29 11.76
N HIS A 2 -9.19 -9.30 12.23
CA HIS A 2 -10.39 -9.12 13.06
C HIS A 2 -10.25 -10.07 14.24
N ILE A 3 -9.67 -9.58 15.34
CA ILE A 3 -9.67 -10.31 16.60
C ILE A 3 -10.88 -9.83 17.38
N GLU A 4 -11.77 -10.80 17.63
CA GLU A 4 -13.03 -10.69 18.33
C GLU A 4 -12.88 -10.00 19.69
N GLN A 5 -13.93 -9.27 20.06
CA GLN A 5 -14.03 -8.39 21.22
C GLN A 5 -14.09 -9.20 22.53
N GLY A 6 -12.95 -9.74 22.97
CA GLY A 6 -12.81 -10.35 24.29
C GLY A 6 -12.54 -9.31 25.39
N ALA A 7 -13.12 -9.52 26.58
CA ALA A 7 -12.83 -8.74 27.78
C ALA A 7 -11.35 -8.93 28.19
N GLY A 8 -10.60 -7.83 28.33
CA GLY A 8 -9.16 -7.84 28.63
C GLY A 8 -8.26 -7.40 27.47
N ARG A 9 -8.79 -6.65 26.48
CA ARG A 9 -7.98 -6.13 25.37
C ARG A 9 -6.95 -5.11 25.86
N VAL A 10 -5.69 -5.51 25.91
CA VAL A 10 -4.55 -4.60 26.11
C VAL A 10 -4.51 -3.61 24.94
N VAL A 11 -4.49 -2.31 25.26
CA VAL A 11 -4.41 -1.20 24.29
C VAL A 11 -2.97 -1.06 23.79
N HIS A 12 -2.50 -2.08 23.07
CA HIS A 12 -1.10 -2.23 22.66
C HIS A 12 -0.64 -1.19 21.63
N SER A 13 -1.53 -0.73 20.75
CA SER A 13 -1.19 0.31 19.77
C SER A 13 -0.85 1.65 20.43
N GLU A 14 -1.57 2.01 21.50
CA GLU A 14 -1.33 3.26 22.22
C GLU A 14 -0.12 3.14 23.15
N ALA A 15 0.05 1.99 23.82
CA ALA A 15 1.26 1.67 24.58
C ALA A 15 2.53 1.76 23.71
N GLY A 16 2.51 1.13 22.52
CA GLY A 16 3.63 1.17 21.57
C GLY A 16 3.92 2.57 21.03
N ALA A 17 2.88 3.37 20.77
CA ALA A 17 3.03 4.76 20.34
C ALA A 17 3.69 5.64 21.42
N VAL A 18 3.31 5.46 22.69
CA VAL A 18 3.95 6.14 23.83
C VAL A 18 5.40 5.68 23.98
N HIS A 19 5.67 4.38 23.84
CA HIS A 19 7.02 3.82 23.89
C HIS A 19 7.94 4.46 22.84
N ALA A 20 7.48 4.57 21.59
CA ALA A 20 8.25 5.15 20.49
C ALA A 20 8.65 6.62 20.76
N ILE A 21 7.73 7.43 21.28
CA ILE A 21 8.00 8.84 21.65
C ILE A 21 9.02 8.93 22.78
N ASN A 22 8.93 8.04 23.77
CA ASN A 22 9.86 8.01 24.90
C ASN A 22 11.27 7.58 24.46
N TRP A 23 11.37 6.71 23.45
CA TRP A 23 12.65 6.30 22.84
C TRP A 23 13.34 7.43 22.09
N ASN A 24 12.61 8.17 21.25
CA ASN A 24 13.17 9.31 20.51
C ASN A 24 12.10 10.37 20.24
N ARG A 25 12.23 11.57 20.80
CA ARG A 25 11.20 12.62 20.63
C ARG A 25 10.93 12.99 19.17
N GLY A 26 11.93 12.96 18.28
CA GLY A 26 11.76 13.31 16.87
C GLY A 26 11.19 12.14 16.07
N ALA A 27 11.99 11.10 15.89
CA ALA A 27 11.61 9.91 15.12
C ALA A 27 10.40 9.18 15.71
N GLY A 28 10.27 9.18 17.05
CA GLY A 28 9.19 8.53 17.77
C GLY A 28 7.82 9.13 17.53
N GLN A 29 7.72 10.42 17.17
CA GLN A 29 6.43 11.00 16.76
C GLN A 29 5.93 10.39 15.45
N PHE A 30 6.82 10.21 14.47
CA PHE A 30 6.46 9.56 13.20
C PHE A 30 6.07 8.10 13.41
N LEU A 31 6.83 7.38 14.24
CA LEU A 31 6.49 6.01 14.63
C LEU A 31 5.15 5.94 15.39
N ALA A 32 4.85 6.91 16.25
CA ALA A 32 3.59 6.95 16.98
C ALA A 32 2.38 7.05 16.05
N TYR A 33 2.45 7.82 14.96
CA TYR A 33 1.40 7.83 13.93
C TYR A 33 1.14 6.44 13.35
N ILE A 34 2.22 5.78 12.96
CA ILE A 34 2.17 4.49 12.27
C ILE A 34 1.66 3.40 13.22
N ILE A 35 2.20 3.34 14.44
CA ILE A 35 1.85 2.37 15.46
C ILE A 35 0.44 2.62 16.00
N ALA A 36 0.04 3.85 16.31
CA ALA A 36 -1.31 4.10 16.80
C ALA A 36 -2.38 3.86 15.73
N GLY A 37 -2.04 4.10 14.46
CA GLY A 37 -2.95 3.98 13.32
C GLY A 37 -3.10 2.56 12.76
N HIS A 38 -2.27 1.58 13.13
CA HIS A 38 -2.21 0.30 12.40
C HIS A 38 -3.54 -0.46 12.31
N HIS A 39 -4.42 -0.34 13.31
CA HIS A 39 -5.77 -0.95 13.28
C HIS A 39 -6.87 -0.04 12.74
N SER A 40 -6.69 1.28 12.78
CA SER A 40 -7.77 2.26 12.56
C SER A 40 -7.53 3.22 11.39
N GLY A 41 -6.42 3.08 10.69
CA GLY A 41 -5.91 4.09 9.77
C GLY A 41 -5.16 5.21 10.48
N LEU A 42 -4.44 6.03 9.70
CA LEU A 42 -3.63 7.13 10.20
C LEU A 42 -4.51 8.23 10.83
N PRO A 43 -4.34 8.53 12.13
CA PRO A 43 -5.10 9.60 12.79
C PRO A 43 -4.56 10.98 12.41
N ASP A 44 -5.40 12.01 12.56
CA ASP A 44 -4.94 13.40 12.59
C ASP A 44 -4.24 13.71 13.94
N TRP A 45 -3.34 14.71 13.96
CA TRP A 45 -2.67 15.13 15.21
C TRP A 45 -3.65 15.71 16.23
N ASP A 46 -4.30 16.80 15.81
CA ASP A 46 -5.25 17.61 16.54
C ASP A 46 -6.26 18.16 15.52
N LYS A 47 -7.47 17.59 15.46
CA LYS A 47 -8.59 18.22 14.78
C LYS A 47 -9.73 18.38 15.77
N ALA A 48 -10.39 19.53 15.74
CA ALA A 48 -11.58 19.81 16.56
C ALA A 48 -12.68 18.74 16.36
N GLU A 49 -12.77 18.16 15.17
CA GLU A 49 -13.73 17.11 14.82
C GLU A 49 -13.28 15.69 15.22
N ALA A 50 -11.98 15.46 15.41
CA ALA A 50 -11.45 14.15 15.79
C ALA A 50 -11.69 13.84 17.28
N GLY A 51 -11.82 14.86 18.13
CA GLY A 51 -12.06 14.69 19.57
C GLY A 51 -11.08 13.69 20.21
N GLU A 52 -11.61 12.68 20.90
CA GLU A 52 -10.80 11.63 21.55
C GLU A 52 -10.10 10.65 20.59
N SER A 53 -10.38 10.71 19.29
CA SER A 53 -9.76 9.85 18.27
C SER A 53 -8.46 10.43 17.67
N SER A 54 -8.12 11.68 17.99
CA SER A 54 -6.86 12.30 17.55
C SER A 54 -5.65 11.59 18.17
N LEU A 55 -4.50 11.67 17.50
CA LEU A 55 -3.28 11.05 18.04
C LEU A 55 -2.87 11.67 19.37
N SER A 56 -2.98 13.00 19.50
CA SER A 56 -2.66 13.72 20.74
C SER A 56 -3.52 13.25 21.92
N ALA A 57 -4.83 13.08 21.71
CA ALA A 57 -5.77 12.65 22.73
C ALA A 57 -5.53 11.19 23.14
N ARG A 58 -5.29 10.31 22.16
CA ARG A 58 -4.93 8.90 22.41
C ARG A 58 -3.64 8.79 23.22
N LEU A 59 -2.61 9.56 22.88
CA LEU A 59 -1.35 9.58 23.63
C LEU A 59 -1.51 10.14 25.05
N ALA A 60 -2.31 11.19 25.22
CA ALA A 60 -2.61 11.76 26.54
C ALA A 60 -3.37 10.75 27.42
N ARG A 61 -4.38 10.08 26.86
CA ARG A 61 -5.13 9.00 27.53
C ARG A 61 -4.20 7.85 27.92
N ALA A 62 -3.39 7.35 26.99
CA ALA A 62 -2.48 6.22 27.24
C ALA A 62 -1.47 6.51 28.34
N ARG A 63 -0.99 7.76 28.44
CA ARG A 63 -0.13 8.20 29.56
C ARG A 63 -0.90 8.26 30.88
N LYS A 64 -2.12 8.81 30.87
CA LYS A 64 -2.97 8.91 32.07
C LYS A 64 -3.35 7.52 32.62
N GLU A 65 -3.67 6.60 31.73
CA GLU A 65 -4.09 5.23 32.03
C GLU A 65 -2.91 4.25 32.16
N ARG A 66 -1.67 4.72 31.95
CA ARG A 66 -0.44 3.92 32.13
C ARG A 66 -0.38 2.66 31.26
N HIS A 67 -0.88 2.74 30.03
CA HIS A 67 -0.91 1.61 29.09
C HIS A 67 0.49 1.07 28.79
N LEU A 68 1.51 1.92 28.78
CA LEU A 68 2.89 1.49 28.54
C LEU A 68 3.39 0.64 29.71
N GLU A 69 3.16 1.06 30.95
CA GLU A 69 3.55 0.29 32.12
C GLU A 69 2.84 -1.05 32.19
N GLU A 70 1.52 -1.07 31.94
CA GLU A 70 0.76 -2.32 31.86
C GLU A 70 1.33 -3.28 30.79
N ALA A 71 1.72 -2.76 29.63
CA ALA A 71 2.35 -3.56 28.59
C ALA A 71 3.75 -4.07 29.01
N LEU A 72 4.56 -3.23 29.66
CA LEU A 72 5.91 -3.59 30.09
C LEU A 72 5.94 -4.61 31.24
N ASP A 73 4.88 -4.68 32.04
CA ASP A 73 4.69 -5.71 33.07
C ASP A 73 4.46 -7.10 32.46
N ALA A 74 4.08 -7.18 31.18
CA ALA A 74 4.04 -8.44 30.46
C ALA A 74 5.46 -8.99 30.20
N LYS A 75 5.56 -10.31 30.04
CA LYS A 75 6.81 -10.99 29.65
C LYS A 75 7.12 -10.72 28.17
N ILE A 76 7.62 -9.52 27.87
CA ILE A 76 8.06 -9.16 26.53
C ILE A 76 9.50 -9.68 26.30
N PRO A 77 9.77 -10.39 25.18
CA PRO A 77 11.11 -10.76 24.74
C PRO A 77 12.08 -9.58 24.71
N VAL A 78 13.34 -9.80 25.06
CA VAL A 78 14.35 -8.72 25.19
C VAL A 78 14.62 -8.04 23.84
N GLU A 79 14.49 -8.79 22.75
CA GLU A 79 14.66 -8.35 21.38
C GLU A 79 13.61 -7.29 20.98
N ILE A 80 12.42 -7.33 21.58
CA ILE A 80 11.35 -6.36 21.35
C ILE A 80 11.52 -5.13 22.26
N LYS A 81 12.10 -5.28 23.45
CA LYS A 81 12.30 -4.17 24.40
C LYS A 81 13.41 -3.21 24.00
N ALA A 82 14.40 -3.69 23.24
CA ALA A 82 15.51 -2.88 22.77
C ALA A 82 15.80 -3.22 21.31
N PRO A 83 14.92 -2.82 20.37
CA PRO A 83 15.16 -3.08 18.96
C PRO A 83 16.39 -2.29 18.52
N ASP A 84 17.33 -2.95 17.87
CA ASP A 84 18.38 -2.25 17.12
C ASP A 84 17.75 -1.69 15.85
N PHE A 85 17.24 -0.47 15.96
CA PHE A 85 16.68 0.25 14.82
C PHE A 85 17.77 0.72 13.83
N GLY A 86 19.05 0.58 14.16
CA GLY A 86 20.13 1.20 13.41
C GLY A 86 19.98 2.73 13.29
N ILE A 87 20.68 3.34 12.33
CA ILE A 87 20.46 4.74 11.96
C ILE A 87 19.27 4.79 11.00
N LEU A 88 18.07 4.97 11.52
CA LEU A 88 16.94 5.31 10.66
C LEU A 88 16.96 6.82 10.35
N PRO A 89 16.98 7.24 9.08
CA PRO A 89 16.85 8.64 8.71
C PRO A 89 15.40 9.14 8.87
N LEU A 90 14.72 8.73 9.95
CA LEU A 90 13.34 9.13 10.25
C LEU A 90 13.22 10.62 10.56
N SER A 91 14.32 11.33 10.77
CA SER A 91 14.28 12.77 11.07
C SER A 91 14.16 13.66 9.82
N LYS A 92 14.28 13.11 8.60
CA LYS A 92 14.27 13.88 7.35
C LYS A 92 13.38 13.21 6.29
N PRO A 93 12.08 13.52 6.25
CA PRO A 93 11.21 13.08 5.16
C PRO A 93 11.78 13.50 3.79
N PRO A 94 11.76 12.61 2.78
CA PRO A 94 12.00 13.00 1.39
C PRO A 94 11.04 14.13 1.00
N GLY A 95 11.56 15.20 0.39
CA GLY A 95 10.75 16.39 0.06
C GLY A 95 10.46 17.32 1.25
N GLY A 96 11.10 17.12 2.41
CA GLY A 96 10.96 18.02 3.55
C GLY A 96 9.55 18.04 4.14
N ALA A 97 9.10 19.21 4.61
CA ALA A 97 7.78 19.36 5.21
C ALA A 97 6.64 18.98 4.24
N ASP A 98 6.75 19.35 2.96
CA ASP A 98 5.74 19.06 1.95
C ASP A 98 5.64 17.55 1.65
N GLY A 99 6.76 16.84 1.72
CA GLY A 99 6.80 15.39 1.51
C GLY A 99 6.42 14.55 2.73
N LEU A 100 6.32 15.15 3.92
CA LEU A 100 6.02 14.45 5.18
C LEU A 100 4.74 13.61 5.09
N HIS A 101 3.69 14.16 4.50
CA HIS A 101 2.38 13.51 4.42
C HIS A 101 2.42 12.21 3.58
N LEU A 102 3.19 12.20 2.48
CA LEU A 102 3.34 11.05 1.62
C LEU A 102 4.28 10.04 2.26
N TRP A 103 5.37 10.52 2.85
CA TRP A 103 6.34 9.69 3.54
C TRP A 103 5.71 8.91 4.70
N LEU A 104 4.90 9.55 5.54
CA LEU A 104 4.14 8.87 6.60
C LEU A 104 3.18 7.82 6.06
N ARG A 105 2.48 8.12 4.95
CA ARG A 105 1.59 7.15 4.28
C ARG A 105 2.35 5.96 3.71
N MET A 106 3.55 6.19 3.17
CA MET A 106 4.43 5.11 2.68
C MET A 106 4.92 4.22 3.82
N LEU A 107 5.40 4.81 4.93
CA LEU A 107 5.82 4.03 6.10
C LEU A 107 4.66 3.23 6.71
N PHE A 108 3.48 3.84 6.80
CA PHE A 108 2.26 3.17 7.23
C PHE A 108 1.89 2.01 6.28
N SER A 109 1.95 2.25 4.97
CA SER A 109 1.72 1.20 3.96
C SER A 109 2.71 0.05 4.11
N CYS A 110 3.98 0.32 4.39
CA CYS A 110 4.98 -0.72 4.64
C CYS A 110 4.67 -1.53 5.91
N LEU A 111 4.24 -0.89 7.00
CA LEU A 111 3.84 -1.61 8.22
C LEU A 111 2.65 -2.52 7.95
N VAL A 112 1.62 -2.00 7.28
CA VAL A 112 0.41 -2.76 6.94
C VAL A 112 0.76 -3.93 6.03
N ASP A 113 1.53 -3.70 4.96
CA ASP A 113 1.97 -4.75 4.04
C ASP A 113 2.77 -5.85 4.78
N ALA A 114 3.68 -5.48 5.67
CA ALA A 114 4.43 -6.44 6.48
C ALA A 114 3.51 -7.29 7.38
N ASP A 115 2.53 -6.67 8.07
CA ASP A 115 1.57 -7.40 8.92
C ASP A 115 0.71 -8.38 8.11
N PHE A 116 0.30 -7.98 6.91
CA PHE A 116 -0.44 -8.84 5.98
C PHE A 116 0.41 -10.00 5.46
N LEU A 117 1.67 -9.74 5.08
CA LEU A 117 2.59 -10.77 4.59
C LEU A 117 2.97 -11.77 5.68
N ASP A 118 3.21 -11.31 6.91
CA ASP A 118 3.49 -12.19 8.05
C ASP A 118 2.25 -13.03 8.41
N THR A 119 1.06 -12.42 8.41
CA THR A 119 -0.20 -13.13 8.60
C THR A 119 -0.42 -14.17 7.51
N GLU A 120 -0.21 -13.81 6.24
CA GLU A 120 -0.35 -14.73 5.11
C GLU A 120 0.61 -15.90 5.24
N ARG A 121 1.89 -15.64 5.54
CA ARG A 121 2.91 -16.68 5.73
C ARG A 121 2.56 -17.66 6.85
N PHE A 122 1.92 -17.17 7.91
CA PHE A 122 1.45 -18.02 9.00
C PHE A 122 0.20 -18.82 8.62
N MET A 123 -0.76 -18.21 7.93
CA MET A 123 -2.07 -18.79 7.63
C MET A 123 -2.06 -19.73 6.41
N ASP A 124 -1.32 -19.38 5.36
CA ASP A 124 -1.20 -20.14 4.11
C ASP A 124 0.22 -20.02 3.52
N PRO A 125 1.14 -20.90 3.94
CA PRO A 125 2.50 -20.93 3.40
C PRO A 125 2.56 -21.19 1.88
N GLY A 126 1.56 -21.86 1.31
CA GLY A 126 1.49 -22.15 -0.11
C GLY A 126 1.25 -20.90 -0.94
N LEU A 127 0.28 -20.08 -0.51
CA LEU A 127 0.01 -18.78 -1.12
C LEU A 127 1.21 -17.83 -0.98
N ALA A 128 1.83 -17.80 0.20
CA ALA A 128 3.02 -16.97 0.45
C ALA A 128 4.17 -17.32 -0.50
N ASN A 129 4.46 -18.61 -0.69
CA ASN A 129 5.49 -19.06 -1.63
C ASN A 129 5.12 -18.75 -3.10
N ALA A 130 3.84 -18.72 -3.45
CA ALA A 130 3.40 -18.38 -4.80
C ALA A 130 3.63 -16.90 -5.17
N ARG A 131 3.90 -16.01 -4.20
CA ARG A 131 4.28 -14.62 -4.49
C ARG A 131 5.71 -14.46 -5.01
N GLU A 132 6.57 -15.47 -4.83
CA GLU A 132 7.96 -15.44 -5.28
C GLU A 132 8.10 -15.63 -6.81
N PHE A 133 7.00 -15.92 -7.53
CA PHE A 133 7.03 -16.04 -8.99
C PHE A 133 7.22 -14.67 -9.66
N SER A 134 8.42 -14.46 -10.20
CA SER A 134 8.79 -13.29 -10.99
C SER A 134 8.55 -13.56 -12.48
N TRP A 135 7.40 -13.13 -13.00
CA TRP A 135 7.20 -13.01 -14.45
C TRP A 135 7.90 -11.76 -14.98
N SER A 136 8.67 -11.91 -16.05
CA SER A 136 9.20 -10.77 -16.80
C SER A 136 8.07 -10.01 -17.52
N MET A 137 8.29 -8.72 -17.82
CA MET A 137 7.34 -7.95 -18.61
C MET A 137 7.08 -8.57 -20.00
N ALA A 138 8.08 -9.25 -20.57
CA ALA A 138 7.93 -9.95 -21.84
C ALA A 138 6.96 -11.14 -21.71
N GLU A 139 7.09 -11.96 -20.66
CA GLU A 139 6.18 -13.07 -20.40
C GLU A 139 4.76 -12.59 -20.09
N LEU A 140 4.62 -11.54 -19.26
CA LEU A 140 3.33 -10.91 -18.98
C LEU A 140 2.68 -10.39 -20.26
N LYS A 141 3.46 -9.78 -21.17
CA LYS A 141 2.96 -9.33 -22.47
C LYS A 141 2.49 -10.49 -23.33
N VAL A 142 3.22 -11.60 -23.41
CA VAL A 142 2.80 -12.78 -24.18
C VAL A 142 1.51 -13.37 -23.63
N MET A 143 1.40 -13.53 -22.30
CA MET A 143 0.18 -14.01 -21.66
C MET A 143 -1.01 -13.09 -21.95
N PHE A 144 -0.79 -11.77 -21.87
CA PHE A 144 -1.81 -10.79 -22.20
C PHE A 144 -2.23 -10.84 -23.68
N ASP A 145 -1.27 -10.94 -24.60
CA ASP A 145 -1.56 -11.01 -26.04
C ASP A 145 -2.37 -12.26 -26.39
N ASN A 146 -2.04 -13.41 -25.79
CA ASN A 146 -2.79 -14.66 -25.96
C ASN A 146 -4.22 -14.51 -25.43
N PHE A 147 -4.40 -13.91 -24.26
CA PHE A 147 -5.73 -13.63 -23.70
C PHE A 147 -6.56 -12.68 -24.57
N MET A 148 -5.92 -11.63 -25.14
CA MET A 148 -6.60 -10.72 -26.05
C MET A 148 -6.97 -11.40 -27.38
N ALA A 149 -6.15 -12.32 -27.87
CA ALA A 149 -6.44 -13.11 -29.06
C ALA A 149 -7.64 -14.04 -28.83
N SER A 150 -7.65 -14.80 -27.73
CA SER A 150 -8.79 -15.69 -27.41
C SER A 150 -10.09 -14.92 -27.21
N MET A 151 -10.02 -13.71 -26.63
CA MET A 151 -11.20 -12.85 -26.54
C MET A 151 -11.70 -12.33 -27.88
N ALA A 152 -10.87 -12.28 -28.92
CA ALA A 152 -11.25 -11.78 -30.24
C ALA A 152 -11.90 -12.87 -31.12
N GLU A 153 -11.61 -14.15 -30.87
CA GLU A 153 -12.09 -15.27 -31.69
C GLU A 153 -13.62 -15.39 -31.73
N ASP A 154 -14.30 -15.15 -30.60
CA ASP A 154 -15.75 -15.31 -30.45
C ASP A 154 -16.54 -14.00 -30.56
N VAL A 155 -15.94 -12.92 -31.08
CA VAL A 155 -16.54 -11.58 -31.05
C VAL A 155 -17.28 -11.25 -32.34
N THR A 156 -18.60 -11.08 -32.23
CA THR A 156 -19.42 -10.49 -33.30
C THR A 156 -18.93 -9.08 -33.63
N PRO A 157 -18.68 -8.75 -34.92
CA PRO A 157 -18.14 -7.46 -35.36
C PRO A 157 -19.20 -6.35 -35.31
N THR A 158 -19.66 -6.01 -34.11
CA THR A 158 -20.54 -4.87 -33.87
C THR A 158 -19.77 -3.56 -34.02
N PRO A 159 -20.44 -2.43 -34.31
CA PRO A 159 -19.78 -1.11 -34.35
C PRO A 159 -18.98 -0.81 -33.06
N VAL A 160 -19.49 -1.22 -31.89
CA VAL A 160 -18.81 -1.04 -30.60
C VAL A 160 -17.52 -1.86 -30.54
N ASN A 161 -17.54 -3.13 -30.98
CA ASN A 161 -16.35 -3.99 -30.95
C ASN A 161 -15.29 -3.52 -31.96
N GLN A 162 -15.70 -2.98 -33.10
CA GLN A 162 -14.77 -2.34 -34.04
C GLN A 162 -14.08 -1.12 -33.42
N GLN A 163 -14.81 -0.28 -32.68
CA GLN A 163 -14.22 0.86 -31.95
C GLN A 163 -13.26 0.39 -30.85
N ARG A 164 -13.63 -0.64 -30.08
CA ARG A 164 -12.74 -1.25 -29.06
C ARG A 164 -11.44 -1.75 -29.67
N ALA A 165 -11.51 -2.45 -30.81
CA ALA A 165 -10.34 -2.92 -31.54
C ALA A 165 -9.48 -1.76 -32.05
N GLY A 166 -10.09 -0.68 -32.54
CA GLY A 166 -9.41 0.56 -32.91
C GLY A 166 -8.65 1.19 -31.74
N ILE A 167 -9.32 1.38 -30.60
CA ILE A 167 -8.73 1.93 -29.37
C ILE A 167 -7.55 1.06 -28.89
N LEU A 168 -7.69 -0.28 -28.91
CA LEU A 168 -6.61 -1.19 -28.57
C LEU A 168 -5.40 -0.98 -29.48
N ARG A 169 -5.61 -0.93 -30.80
CA ARG A 169 -4.54 -0.68 -31.78
C ARG A 169 -3.86 0.67 -31.54
N ASP A 170 -4.63 1.73 -31.29
CA ASP A 170 -4.09 3.06 -31.04
C ASP A 170 -3.27 3.12 -29.75
N CYS A 171 -3.68 2.39 -28.70
CA CYS A 171 -2.91 2.26 -27.47
C CYS A 171 -1.57 1.51 -27.68
N ARG A 172 -1.56 0.43 -28.47
CA ARG A 172 -0.33 -0.29 -28.84
C ARG A 172 0.62 0.60 -29.65
N LEU A 173 0.09 1.35 -30.62
CA LEU A 173 0.89 2.32 -31.38
C LEU A 173 1.46 3.43 -30.48
N ALA A 174 0.66 3.99 -29.57
CA ALA A 174 1.10 5.03 -28.64
C ALA A 174 2.21 4.54 -27.68
N ALA A 175 2.20 3.25 -27.32
CA ALA A 175 3.22 2.64 -26.46
C ALA A 175 4.63 2.69 -27.07
N GLN A 176 4.72 2.83 -28.39
CA GLN A 176 5.98 3.00 -29.11
C GLN A 176 6.58 4.40 -28.96
N GLY A 177 5.85 5.38 -28.43
CA GLY A 177 6.38 6.71 -28.14
C GLY A 177 7.34 6.73 -26.95
N THR A 178 8.06 7.85 -26.78
CA THR A 178 9.04 8.04 -25.70
C THR A 178 8.40 8.09 -24.30
N PRO A 179 9.10 7.68 -23.22
CA PRO A 179 8.55 7.75 -21.87
C PRO A 179 8.07 9.16 -21.50
N GLY A 180 6.87 9.25 -20.95
CA GLY A 180 6.22 10.52 -20.66
C GLY A 180 4.79 10.34 -20.16
N VAL A 181 4.01 11.42 -20.22
CA VAL A 181 2.61 11.44 -19.78
C VAL A 181 1.70 11.25 -20.99
N TYR A 182 0.77 10.31 -20.88
CA TYR A 182 -0.21 9.98 -21.92
C TYR A 182 -1.62 10.08 -21.35
N THR A 183 -2.57 10.48 -22.18
CA THR A 183 -3.99 10.59 -21.82
C THR A 183 -4.82 9.65 -22.68
N LEU A 184 -5.66 8.82 -22.05
CA LEU A 184 -6.60 7.92 -22.73
C LEU A 184 -8.04 8.35 -22.43
N THR A 185 -8.68 8.98 -23.40
CA THR A 185 -10.09 9.43 -23.29
C THR A 185 -11.01 8.45 -23.97
N VAL A 186 -11.67 7.59 -23.20
CA VAL A 186 -12.57 6.55 -23.72
C VAL A 186 -13.77 6.41 -22.78
N PRO A 187 -15.02 6.33 -23.28
CA PRO A 187 -16.21 6.17 -22.44
C PRO A 187 -16.20 4.84 -21.66
N THR A 188 -17.04 4.74 -20.63
CA THR A 188 -17.23 3.47 -19.91
C THR A 188 -17.71 2.38 -20.86
N GLY A 189 -17.20 1.15 -20.70
CA GLY A 189 -17.44 0.06 -21.65
C GLY A 189 -16.62 0.14 -22.95
N GLY A 190 -15.85 1.20 -23.19
CA GLY A 190 -15.03 1.36 -24.40
C GLY A 190 -13.68 0.62 -24.39
N GLY A 191 -13.38 -0.20 -23.37
CA GLY A 191 -12.16 -1.00 -23.32
C GLY A 191 -10.94 -0.36 -22.66
N LYS A 192 -11.12 0.73 -21.90
CA LYS A 192 -10.03 1.46 -21.20
C LYS A 192 -9.03 0.56 -20.49
N THR A 193 -9.51 -0.38 -19.68
CA THR A 193 -8.66 -1.21 -18.83
C THR A 193 -7.73 -2.10 -19.65
N LEU A 194 -8.27 -2.84 -20.62
CA LEU A 194 -7.48 -3.75 -21.45
C LEU A 194 -6.58 -2.98 -22.43
N SER A 195 -7.10 -1.94 -23.08
CA SER A 195 -6.30 -1.13 -24.01
C SER A 195 -5.18 -0.37 -23.28
N GLY A 196 -5.45 0.14 -22.07
CA GLY A 196 -4.43 0.75 -21.21
C GLY A 196 -3.38 -0.25 -20.73
N MET A 197 -3.77 -1.48 -20.40
CA MET A 197 -2.83 -2.55 -20.06
C MET A 197 -1.96 -2.95 -21.26
N ALA A 198 -2.54 -3.00 -22.47
CA ALA A 198 -1.78 -3.24 -23.71
C ALA A 198 -0.71 -2.16 -23.91
N PHE A 199 -1.07 -0.88 -23.73
CA PHE A 199 -0.10 0.21 -23.75
C PHE A 199 1.00 0.00 -22.71
N ALA A 200 0.62 -0.28 -21.46
CA ALA A 200 1.55 -0.38 -20.34
C ALA A 200 2.56 -1.53 -20.54
N LEU A 201 2.11 -2.71 -20.98
CA LEU A 201 2.97 -3.87 -21.25
C LEU A 201 3.90 -3.62 -22.44
N GLU A 202 3.40 -3.08 -23.55
CA GLU A 202 4.26 -2.76 -24.70
C GLU A 202 5.32 -1.73 -24.35
N HIS A 203 4.93 -0.67 -23.64
CA HIS A 203 5.85 0.39 -23.22
C HIS A 203 6.86 -0.13 -22.19
N ALA A 204 6.42 -0.99 -21.26
CA ALA A 204 7.29 -1.60 -20.26
C ALA A 204 8.34 -2.51 -20.89
N VAL A 205 7.96 -3.34 -21.86
CA VAL A 205 8.92 -4.19 -22.59
C VAL A 205 9.91 -3.33 -23.38
N LYS A 206 9.45 -2.31 -24.11
CA LYS A 206 10.30 -1.46 -24.94
C LYS A 206 11.36 -0.67 -24.16
N TYR A 207 10.97 -0.16 -22.99
CA TYR A 207 11.82 0.71 -22.16
C TYR A 207 12.31 0.02 -20.89
N GLU A 208 12.32 -1.33 -20.89
CA GLU A 208 12.84 -2.18 -19.82
C GLU A 208 12.33 -1.78 -18.42
N LYS A 209 11.04 -1.46 -18.33
CA LYS A 209 10.40 -1.14 -17.04
C LYS A 209 10.19 -2.42 -16.24
N GLN A 210 10.38 -2.31 -14.93
CA GLN A 210 10.27 -3.47 -14.04
C GLN A 210 8.86 -3.69 -13.48
N ARG A 211 8.02 -2.64 -13.48
CA ARG A 211 6.70 -2.68 -12.82
C ARG A 211 5.67 -1.86 -13.59
N ILE A 212 4.43 -2.35 -13.58
CA ILE A 212 3.23 -1.61 -13.98
C ILE A 212 2.39 -1.44 -12.72
N ILE A 213 2.07 -0.18 -12.38
CA ILE A 213 1.25 0.14 -11.21
C ILE A 213 -0.09 0.66 -11.73
N VAL A 214 -1.18 0.00 -11.35
CA VAL A 214 -2.53 0.39 -11.72
C VAL A 214 -3.23 0.94 -10.48
N ALA A 215 -3.53 2.23 -10.47
CA ALA A 215 -4.34 2.85 -9.42
C ALA A 215 -5.80 2.83 -9.85
N ILE A 216 -6.62 2.06 -9.14
CA ILE A 216 -8.07 1.96 -9.36
C ILE A 216 -8.74 2.61 -8.15
N PRO A 217 -9.64 3.60 -8.33
CA PRO A 217 -10.39 4.14 -7.20
C PRO A 217 -11.22 3.03 -6.57
N TYR A 218 -11.18 2.92 -5.24
CA TYR A 218 -12.09 2.06 -4.50
C TYR A 218 -13.53 2.52 -4.77
N THR A 219 -14.36 1.61 -5.29
CA THR A 219 -15.81 1.77 -5.41
C THR A 219 -16.51 1.30 -4.15
#